data_AF-A0ABC9GBS2-F1
#
_entry.id   AF-A0ABC9GBS2-F1
#
_cell.length_a   1.000
_cell.length_b   1.000
_cell.length_c   1.000
_cell.angle_alpha   90.00
_cell.angle_beta   90.00
_cell.angle_gamma   90.00
#
_symmetry.space_group_name_H-M   'P 1'
#
loop_
_entity.id
_entity.type
_entity.pdbx_description
1 polymer ?
#
loop_
_entity_poly.entity_id
_entity_poly.type
_entity_poly.pdbx_seq_one_letter_code
_entity_poly.pdbx_strand_id
1 'polypeptide(L)'
;MAAFLRSKCSSGITFNHLRVGRTLMGSLGNNLYGATSSSVEAATRPSHCDAMSQQIRTFIQMRTNLKVVDNSGAKRVMCIAAKRGKYGARLGDTIIGSVKEAQPRGKVKKGDVVYGVVVRAAMKKGRSDGSEVQFDDNAIVLVNNKGELIGTRVFGPVPHELRKKKHLKILALAEHIV
;
A
#
# COMPACT_ATOMS: atom_id res chain seq x y z
N MET A 1 -15.00 -8.07 -0.80
CA MET A 1 -14.16 -6.88 -0.57
C MET A 1 -14.31 -6.49 0.88
N ALA A 2 -13.42 -6.96 1.73
CA ALA A 2 -13.49 -6.70 3.17
C ALA A 2 -12.30 -5.83 3.54
N ALA A 3 -12.54 -4.62 4.05
CA ALA A 3 -11.52 -3.91 4.81
C ALA A 3 -11.39 -4.65 6.14
N PHE A 4 -10.28 -5.36 6.35
CA PHE A 4 -10.09 -6.14 7.56
C PHE A 4 -9.51 -5.22 8.64
N LEU A 5 -10.33 -4.80 9.61
CA LEU A 5 -9.83 -4.22 10.85
C LEU A 5 -9.23 -5.35 11.68
N ARG A 6 -7.90 -5.48 11.71
CA ARG A 6 -7.25 -6.30 12.74
C ARG A 6 -7.17 -5.48 14.02
N SER A 7 -7.98 -5.83 15.03
CA SER A 7 -7.73 -5.39 16.41
C SER A 7 -6.52 -6.16 16.96
N LYS A 8 -5.67 -5.50 17.75
CA LYS A 8 -4.60 -6.20 18.46
C LYS A 8 -5.18 -6.97 19.65
N CYS A 9 -4.91 -8.27 19.71
CA CYS A 9 -4.76 -8.94 20.99
C CYS A 9 -3.53 -8.35 21.69
N SER A 10 -3.71 -7.89 22.92
CA SER A 10 -2.65 -7.46 23.81
C SER A 10 -1.91 -8.70 24.32
N SER A 11 -0.66 -8.89 23.91
CA SER A 11 0.30 -9.69 24.67
C SER A 11 1.48 -8.79 25.00
N GLY A 12 1.52 -8.39 26.27
CA GLY A 12 2.63 -7.65 26.85
C GLY A 12 3.91 -8.47 26.78
N ILE A 13 4.98 -7.84 26.34
CA ILE A 13 6.34 -8.31 26.58
C ILE A 13 7.07 -7.17 27.26
N THR A 14 7.31 -7.37 28.55
CA THR A 14 8.14 -6.55 29.42
C THR A 14 9.60 -6.60 28.96
N PHE A 15 10.19 -5.45 28.64
CA PHE A 15 11.62 -5.32 28.44
C PHE A 15 12.30 -5.21 29.81
N ASN A 16 13.02 -6.26 30.24
CA ASN A 16 13.95 -6.17 31.34
C ASN A 16 15.38 -5.94 30.82
N HIS A 17 15.95 -4.87 31.34
CA HIS A 17 17.30 -4.39 31.19
C HIS A 17 18.24 -5.26 32.05
N LEU A 18 19.33 -5.80 31.49
CA LEU A 18 20.50 -6.17 32.29
C LEU A 18 21.79 -6.07 31.45
N ARG A 19 22.62 -5.07 31.79
CA ARG A 19 24.06 -5.08 31.55
C ARG A 19 24.70 -5.95 32.62
N VAL A 20 25.72 -6.75 32.27
CA VAL A 20 26.92 -7.22 33.01
C VAL A 20 27.46 -8.40 32.16
N GLY A 21 28.73 -8.61 31.84
CA GLY A 21 30.00 -7.97 32.14
C GLY A 21 31.07 -8.62 31.23
N ARG A 22 32.13 -7.88 30.89
CA ARG A 22 33.30 -8.41 30.18
C ARG A 22 34.25 -9.01 31.21
N THR A 23 34.69 -10.25 30.99
CA THR A 23 35.89 -10.82 31.63
C THR A 23 36.85 -11.32 30.56
N LEU A 24 38.12 -10.93 30.74
CA LEU A 24 39.29 -11.33 29.97
C LEU A 24 39.95 -12.53 30.66
N MET A 25 40.20 -13.63 29.94
CA MET A 25 41.41 -14.48 30.02
C MET A 25 41.19 -15.85 29.36
N GLY A 26 42.23 -16.37 28.70
CA GLY A 26 42.57 -17.79 28.84
C GLY A 26 42.45 -18.70 27.61
N SER A 27 43.50 -18.69 26.80
CA SER A 27 44.16 -19.76 26.01
C SER A 27 43.70 -21.24 26.04
N LEU A 28 43.97 -21.89 24.89
CA LEU A 28 44.36 -23.30 24.61
C LEU A 28 43.29 -24.40 24.48
N GLY A 29 43.28 -25.06 23.31
CA GLY A 29 42.84 -26.46 23.15
C GLY A 29 42.16 -26.80 21.82
N ASN A 30 42.92 -27.33 20.86
CA ASN A 30 42.39 -28.05 19.69
C ASN A 30 41.84 -29.42 20.11
N ASN A 31 40.66 -29.82 19.62
CA ASN A 31 40.45 -31.03 18.79
C ASN A 31 38.96 -31.44 18.64
N LEU A 32 38.57 -31.64 17.37
CA LEU A 32 37.91 -32.85 16.85
C LEU A 32 36.35 -32.96 16.75
N TYR A 33 35.93 -33.21 15.50
CA TYR A 33 34.65 -33.71 14.95
C TYR A 33 33.35 -32.90 15.15
N GLY A 34 32.84 -32.39 14.02
CA GLY A 34 31.49 -31.86 13.89
C GLY A 34 31.20 -31.43 12.46
N ALA A 35 30.93 -32.40 11.58
CA ALA A 35 30.35 -32.13 10.28
C ALA A 35 29.00 -31.41 10.47
N THR A 36 28.81 -30.26 9.84
CA THR A 36 27.68 -29.97 8.96
C THR A 36 28.03 -28.75 8.14
N SER A 37 28.11 -28.98 6.83
CA SER A 37 28.29 -27.99 5.79
C SER A 37 27.33 -26.82 5.96
N SER A 38 27.90 -25.63 5.82
CA SER A 38 27.25 -24.37 5.49
C SER A 38 25.90 -24.57 4.79
N SER A 39 24.82 -24.34 5.53
CA SER A 39 23.56 -23.98 4.92
C SER A 39 23.74 -22.58 4.35
N VAL A 40 24.26 -22.51 3.12
CA VAL A 40 24.05 -21.34 2.28
C VAL A 40 22.54 -21.14 2.25
N GLU A 41 22.04 -20.07 2.87
CA GLU A 41 20.67 -19.62 2.68
C GLU A 41 20.51 -19.36 1.19
N ALA A 42 20.03 -20.36 0.46
CA ALA A 42 19.60 -20.21 -0.90
C ALA A 42 18.40 -19.26 -0.84
N ALA A 43 18.65 -17.97 -1.07
CA ALA A 43 17.63 -16.97 -1.26
C ALA A 43 16.76 -17.44 -2.43
N THR A 44 15.65 -18.10 -2.10
CA THR A 44 14.67 -18.61 -3.05
C THR A 44 14.16 -17.41 -3.84
N ARG A 45 14.48 -17.38 -5.14
CA ARG A 45 13.99 -16.34 -6.04
C ARG A 45 12.46 -16.32 -5.94
N PRO A 46 11.83 -15.15 -5.65
CA PRO A 46 10.39 -15.09 -5.52
C PRO A 46 9.74 -15.61 -6.80
N SER A 47 8.79 -16.51 -6.65
CA SER A 47 8.07 -17.09 -7.77
C SER A 47 7.35 -15.98 -8.56
N HIS A 48 7.07 -16.20 -9.85
CA HIS A 48 6.42 -15.18 -10.69
C HIS A 48 5.09 -14.65 -10.10
N CYS A 49 4.37 -15.46 -9.30
CA CYS A 49 3.17 -15.02 -8.59
C CYS A 49 3.45 -14.18 -7.32
N ASP A 50 4.59 -14.40 -6.65
CA ASP A 50 5.02 -13.60 -5.50
C ASP A 50 5.41 -12.18 -5.91
N ALA A 51 6.06 -12.00 -7.07
CA ALA A 51 6.48 -10.69 -7.56
C ALA A 51 5.28 -9.74 -7.81
N MET A 52 4.19 -10.26 -8.40
CA MET A 52 2.95 -9.49 -8.61
C MET A 52 2.26 -9.16 -7.28
N SER A 53 2.26 -10.11 -6.33
CA SER A 53 1.70 -9.90 -4.98
C SER A 53 2.51 -8.91 -4.15
N GLN A 54 3.84 -8.88 -4.30
CA GLN A 54 4.73 -7.93 -3.64
C GLN A 54 4.50 -6.50 -4.14
N GLN A 55 4.23 -6.32 -5.44
CA GLN A 55 3.90 -5.00 -5.98
C GLN A 55 2.56 -4.47 -5.47
N ILE A 56 1.65 -5.36 -5.05
CA ILE A 56 0.36 -4.98 -4.46
C ILE A 56 0.55 -4.46 -3.02
N ARG A 57 1.44 -5.08 -2.23
CA ARG A 57 1.63 -4.78 -0.80
C ARG A 57 2.65 -3.67 -0.49
N THR A 58 3.32 -3.15 -1.50
CA THR A 58 4.30 -2.06 -1.39
C THR A 58 3.64 -0.69 -1.64
N PHE A 59 4.41 0.39 -1.50
CA PHE A 59 3.95 1.73 -1.88
C PHE A 59 3.48 1.75 -3.34
N ILE A 60 2.48 2.57 -3.65
CA ILE A 60 2.05 2.76 -5.03
C ILE A 60 3.15 3.55 -5.75
N GLN A 61 3.84 2.89 -6.66
CA GLN A 61 4.99 3.45 -7.37
C GLN A 61 4.76 3.40 -8.88
N MET A 62 5.75 3.88 -9.64
CA MET A 62 5.71 3.85 -11.10
C MET A 62 5.42 2.41 -11.59
N ARG A 63 4.56 2.30 -12.62
CA ARG A 63 4.06 1.05 -13.22
C ARG A 63 3.11 0.23 -12.36
N THR A 64 2.75 0.66 -11.14
CA THR A 64 1.67 0.00 -10.39
C THR A 64 0.33 0.16 -11.13
N ASN A 65 -0.40 -0.93 -11.32
CA ASN A 65 -1.76 -0.91 -11.86
C ASN A 65 -2.76 -0.67 -10.73
N LEU A 66 -3.69 0.25 -10.94
CA LEU A 66 -4.75 0.59 -9.99
C LEU A 66 -6.10 0.51 -10.68
N LYS A 67 -7.11 0.07 -9.92
CA LYS A 67 -8.51 0.12 -10.36
C LYS A 67 -9.04 1.53 -10.19
N VAL A 68 -9.92 1.95 -11.09
CA VAL A 68 -10.68 3.18 -10.95
C VAL A 68 -12.04 2.84 -10.35
N VAL A 69 -12.42 3.54 -9.28
CA VAL A 69 -13.64 3.27 -8.51
C VAL A 69 -14.59 4.47 -8.52
N ASP A 70 -14.73 5.07 -9.69
CA ASP A 70 -15.70 6.12 -9.95
C ASP A 70 -16.41 5.88 -11.29
N ASN A 71 -17.38 6.73 -11.60
CA ASN A 71 -18.11 6.69 -12.86
C ASN A 71 -17.53 7.64 -13.93
N SER A 72 -16.24 7.98 -13.87
CA SER A 72 -15.58 8.80 -14.92
C SER A 72 -15.49 8.08 -16.27
N GLY A 73 -15.58 6.74 -16.25
CA GLY A 73 -15.48 5.88 -17.42
C GLY A 73 -14.14 5.16 -17.55
N ALA A 74 -13.10 5.55 -16.79
CA ALA A 74 -11.88 4.72 -16.69
C ALA A 74 -12.15 3.47 -15.85
N LYS A 75 -11.49 2.36 -16.21
CA LYS A 75 -11.52 1.09 -15.47
C LYS A 75 -10.18 0.80 -14.80
N ARG A 76 -9.08 1.01 -15.53
CA ARG A 76 -7.72 0.72 -15.08
C ARG A 76 -6.78 1.87 -15.42
N VAL A 77 -5.96 2.26 -14.44
CA VAL A 77 -4.92 3.28 -14.58
C VAL A 77 -3.59 2.70 -14.12
N MET A 78 -2.53 3.03 -14.85
CA MET A 78 -1.16 2.73 -14.46
C MET A 78 -0.50 3.98 -13.88
N CYS A 79 0.07 3.88 -12.68
CA CYS A 79 0.79 4.96 -12.05
C CYS A 79 2.05 5.33 -12.86
N ILE A 80 2.21 6.62 -13.11
CA ILE A 80 3.40 7.22 -13.72
C ILE A 80 4.28 7.81 -12.60
N ALA A 81 3.67 8.60 -11.71
CA ALA A 81 4.38 9.28 -10.63
C ALA A 81 3.47 9.61 -9.44
N ALA A 82 4.05 9.77 -8.25
CA ALA A 82 3.37 10.31 -7.08
C ALA A 82 3.55 11.83 -6.99
N LYS A 83 2.50 12.59 -6.66
CA LYS A 83 2.57 14.06 -6.62
C LYS A 83 3.34 14.61 -5.42
N ARG A 84 3.36 13.88 -4.30
CA ARG A 84 3.86 14.37 -2.99
C ARG A 84 4.93 13.48 -2.32
N GLY A 85 5.64 12.63 -3.06
CA GLY A 85 6.62 11.73 -2.43
C GLY A 85 7.71 11.22 -3.37
N LYS A 86 8.91 11.02 -2.80
CA LYS A 86 10.07 10.42 -3.48
C LYS A 86 9.94 8.89 -3.63
N TYR A 87 9.30 8.24 -2.66
CA TYR A 87 9.25 6.77 -2.54
C TYR A 87 7.91 6.14 -2.99
N GLY A 88 7.07 6.90 -3.69
CA GLY A 88 5.73 6.47 -4.10
C GLY A 88 4.61 7.13 -3.29
N ALA A 89 3.38 6.63 -3.47
CA ALA A 89 2.16 7.16 -2.91
C ALA A 89 1.53 6.20 -1.89
N ARG A 90 0.87 6.78 -0.89
CA ARG A 90 0.10 6.05 0.12
C ARG A 90 -1.38 6.38 0.00
N LEU A 91 -2.16 5.77 0.88
CA LEU A 91 -3.58 6.08 1.04
C LEU A 91 -3.81 7.59 1.23
N GLY A 92 -4.69 8.15 0.40
CA GLY A 92 -5.06 9.56 0.37
C GLY A 92 -4.06 10.48 -0.34
N ASP A 93 -3.00 9.96 -0.96
CA ASP A 93 -2.11 10.78 -1.79
C ASP A 93 -2.61 10.85 -3.24
N THR A 94 -2.24 11.94 -3.93
CA THR A 94 -2.52 12.10 -5.36
C THR A 94 -1.39 11.52 -6.20
N ILE A 95 -1.75 10.77 -7.24
CA ILE A 95 -0.85 10.23 -8.25
C ILE A 95 -1.19 10.80 -9.63
N ILE A 96 -0.22 10.71 -10.53
CA ILE A 96 -0.37 10.90 -11.97
C ILE A 96 -0.35 9.51 -12.60
N GLY A 97 -1.28 9.24 -13.50
CA GLY A 97 -1.39 7.94 -14.15
C GLY A 97 -1.83 8.01 -15.60
N SER A 98 -1.56 6.94 -16.35
CA SER A 98 -2.05 6.73 -17.72
C SER A 98 -3.22 5.77 -17.70
N VAL A 99 -4.34 6.15 -18.31
CA VAL A 99 -5.51 5.30 -18.47
C VAL A 99 -5.17 4.14 -19.41
N LYS A 100 -5.30 2.90 -18.92
CA LYS A 100 -5.03 1.69 -19.70
C LYS A 100 -6.29 1.07 -20.28
N GLU A 101 -7.40 1.21 -19.57
CA GLU A 101 -8.72 0.73 -19.99
C GLU A 101 -9.78 1.76 -19.62
N ALA A 102 -10.67 2.05 -20.56
CA ALA A 102 -11.79 2.97 -20.41
C ALA A 102 -13.02 2.47 -21.17
N GLN A 103 -14.19 2.94 -20.76
CA GLN A 103 -15.44 2.78 -21.47
C GLN A 103 -15.47 3.70 -22.70
N PRO A 104 -16.06 3.28 -23.85
CA PRO A 104 -16.04 4.07 -25.08
C PRO A 104 -16.70 5.46 -24.97
N ARG A 105 -17.72 5.61 -24.12
CA ARG A 105 -18.47 6.86 -23.90
C ARG A 105 -18.13 7.55 -22.57
N GLY A 106 -17.00 7.18 -21.95
CA GLY A 106 -16.53 7.80 -20.71
C GLY A 106 -16.03 9.23 -20.91
N LYS A 107 -15.92 9.99 -19.81
CA LYS A 107 -15.32 11.34 -19.81
C LYS A 107 -13.81 11.29 -20.11
N VAL A 108 -13.18 10.14 -19.82
CA VAL A 108 -11.76 9.89 -20.01
C VAL A 108 -11.57 8.74 -21.00
N LYS A 109 -10.53 8.82 -21.84
CA LYS A 109 -10.21 7.86 -22.90
C LYS A 109 -8.95 7.05 -22.54
N LYS A 110 -8.78 5.91 -23.20
CA LYS A 110 -7.55 5.13 -23.11
C LYS A 110 -6.37 5.96 -23.62
N GLY A 111 -5.27 5.97 -22.88
CA GLY A 111 -4.07 6.74 -23.19
C GLY A 111 -3.95 8.04 -22.42
N ASP A 112 -5.07 8.61 -21.95
CA ASP A 112 -5.08 9.89 -21.25
C ASP A 112 -4.19 9.87 -20.01
N VAL A 113 -3.49 10.99 -19.79
CA VAL A 113 -2.76 11.26 -18.54
C VAL A 113 -3.72 11.95 -17.57
N VAL A 114 -3.98 11.31 -16.44
CA VAL A 114 -4.98 11.74 -15.44
C VAL A 114 -4.36 11.82 -14.06
N TYR A 115 -5.01 12.58 -13.18
CA TYR A 115 -4.68 12.61 -11.76
C TYR A 115 -5.69 11.75 -11.00
N GLY A 116 -5.25 11.11 -9.92
CA GLY A 116 -6.13 10.31 -9.08
C GLY A 116 -5.72 10.32 -7.62
N VAL A 117 -6.70 10.31 -6.73
CA VAL A 117 -6.50 10.16 -5.29
C VAL A 117 -6.59 8.69 -4.94
N VAL A 118 -5.60 8.17 -4.22
CA VAL A 118 -5.60 6.79 -3.73
C VAL A 118 -6.64 6.63 -2.62
N VAL A 119 -7.65 5.80 -2.86
CA VAL A 119 -8.74 5.55 -1.91
C VAL A 119 -8.68 4.15 -1.30
N ARG A 120 -8.09 3.17 -2.00
CA ARG A 120 -7.77 1.86 -1.41
C ARG A 120 -6.32 1.52 -1.68
N ALA A 121 -5.69 0.94 -0.68
CA ALA A 121 -4.32 0.49 -0.76
C ALA A 121 -4.18 -0.86 -0.04
N ALA A 122 -3.51 -1.79 -0.69
CA ALA A 122 -3.14 -3.06 -0.08
C ALA A 122 -1.92 -2.93 0.84
N MET A 123 -1.19 -1.82 0.78
CA MET A 123 -0.27 -1.43 1.84
C MET A 123 -1.05 -1.01 3.09
N LYS A 124 -0.72 -1.63 4.23
CA LYS A 124 -1.33 -1.32 5.52
C LYS A 124 -1.02 0.11 6.00
N LYS A 125 -2.02 0.75 6.62
CA LYS A 125 -1.90 2.06 7.25
C LYS A 125 -2.32 1.98 8.72
N GLY A 126 -1.38 2.25 9.63
CA GLY A 126 -1.66 2.36 11.06
C GLY A 126 -2.44 3.63 11.41
N ARG A 127 -3.36 3.48 12.36
CA ARG A 127 -4.15 4.53 13.00
C ARG A 127 -3.59 4.88 14.38
N SER A 128 -4.06 5.99 14.94
CA SER A 128 -3.61 6.50 16.24
C SER A 128 -4.07 5.65 17.43
N ASP A 129 -5.16 4.89 17.26
CA ASP A 129 -5.67 3.91 18.23
C ASP A 129 -4.91 2.57 18.17
N GLY A 130 -3.91 2.44 17.29
CA GLY A 130 -3.14 1.22 17.09
C GLY A 130 -3.79 0.20 16.15
N SER A 131 -5.02 0.45 15.67
CA SER A 131 -5.61 -0.37 14.61
C SER A 131 -4.92 -0.12 13.26
N GLU A 132 -5.01 -1.07 12.34
CA GLU A 132 -4.51 -0.93 10.98
C GLU A 132 -5.65 -1.06 9.98
N VAL A 133 -5.61 -0.24 8.91
CA VAL A 133 -6.50 -0.39 7.75
C VAL A 133 -5.71 -0.95 6.57
N GLN A 134 -6.28 -1.96 5.92
CA GLN A 134 -5.75 -2.59 4.72
C GLN A 134 -6.90 -3.03 3.82
N PHE A 135 -6.71 -2.90 2.50
CA PHE A 135 -7.65 -3.35 1.49
C PHE A 135 -7.06 -4.48 0.64
N ASP A 136 -7.92 -5.21 -0.06
CA ASP A 136 -7.49 -6.31 -0.94
C ASP A 136 -6.79 -5.80 -2.21
N ASP A 137 -7.12 -4.58 -2.67
CA ASP A 137 -6.62 -4.00 -3.90
C ASP A 137 -6.21 -2.52 -3.78
N ASN A 138 -5.49 -2.06 -4.81
CA ASN A 138 -5.13 -0.66 -4.98
C ASN A 138 -6.15 0.02 -5.91
N ALA A 139 -6.79 1.08 -5.44
CA ALA A 139 -7.80 1.80 -6.19
C ALA A 139 -7.73 3.31 -6.02
N ILE A 140 -8.14 4.01 -7.08
CA ILE A 140 -8.13 5.48 -7.16
C ILE A 140 -9.49 6.03 -7.59
N VAL A 141 -9.71 7.29 -7.25
CA VAL A 141 -10.78 8.12 -7.82
C VAL A 141 -10.12 9.23 -8.63
N LEU A 142 -10.62 9.50 -9.84
CA LEU A 142 -10.03 10.48 -10.73
C LEU A 142 -10.37 11.91 -10.32
N VAL A 143 -9.36 12.76 -10.40
CA VAL A 143 -9.45 14.18 -10.11
C VAL A 143 -8.83 15.00 -11.24
N ASN A 144 -9.25 16.25 -11.37
CA ASN A 144 -8.61 17.23 -12.25
C ASN A 144 -7.36 17.83 -11.58
N ASN A 145 -6.68 18.74 -12.29
CA ASN A 145 -5.48 19.41 -11.79
C ASN A 145 -5.72 20.24 -10.52
N LYS A 146 -6.95 20.72 -10.31
CA LYS A 146 -7.40 21.46 -9.13
C LYS A 146 -7.74 20.55 -7.94
N GLY A 147 -7.73 19.22 -8.13
CA GLY A 147 -8.08 18.23 -7.10
C GLY A 147 -9.59 18.00 -6.96
N GLU A 148 -10.38 18.43 -7.93
CA GLU A 148 -11.84 18.21 -7.97
C GLU A 148 -12.16 16.92 -8.70
N LEU A 149 -13.25 16.25 -8.31
CA LEU A 149 -13.62 14.95 -8.85
C LEU A 149 -14.11 15.04 -10.29
N ILE A 150 -13.65 14.12 -11.13
CA ILE A 150 -14.13 13.99 -12.52
C ILE A 150 -15.44 13.19 -12.56
N GLY A 151 -15.51 12.13 -11.74
CA GLY A 151 -16.74 11.37 -11.50
C GLY A 151 -17.72 12.10 -10.59
N THR A 152 -18.97 11.64 -10.61
CA THR A 152 -20.07 12.12 -9.76
C THR A 152 -20.41 11.13 -8.65
N ARG A 153 -19.91 9.88 -8.71
CA ARG A 153 -20.15 8.86 -7.69
C ARG A 153 -18.89 8.00 -7.49
N VAL A 154 -18.66 7.57 -6.26
CA VAL A 154 -17.54 6.70 -5.88
C VAL A 154 -18.09 5.35 -5.43
N PHE A 155 -17.50 4.27 -5.94
CA PHE A 155 -17.96 2.89 -5.72
C PHE A 155 -17.12 2.14 -4.71
N GLY A 156 -17.79 1.33 -3.90
CA GLY A 156 -17.16 0.46 -2.91
C GLY A 156 -16.66 1.21 -1.66
N PRO A 157 -15.96 0.48 -0.76
CA PRO A 157 -15.57 1.02 0.53
C PRO A 157 -14.46 2.06 0.42
N VAL A 158 -14.59 3.13 1.20
CA VAL A 158 -13.64 4.25 1.26
C VAL A 158 -13.22 4.52 2.71
N PRO A 159 -11.91 4.66 3.01
CA PRO A 159 -11.42 4.90 4.35
C PRO A 159 -11.67 6.33 4.86
N HIS A 160 -12.00 6.49 6.13
CA HIS A 160 -12.22 7.78 6.79
C HIS A 160 -10.94 8.64 6.88
N GLU A 161 -9.75 8.06 6.66
CA GLU A 161 -8.44 8.72 6.58
C GLU A 161 -8.43 9.88 5.59
N LEU A 162 -9.29 9.83 4.56
CA LEU A 162 -9.44 10.89 3.58
C LEU A 162 -9.88 12.24 4.20
N ARG A 163 -10.50 12.25 5.40
CA ARG A 163 -10.81 13.50 6.11
C ARG A 163 -9.54 14.27 6.47
N LYS A 164 -8.54 13.57 7.01
CA LYS A 164 -7.24 14.16 7.41
C LYS A 164 -6.46 14.68 6.19
N LYS A 165 -6.71 14.11 5.01
CA LYS A 165 -6.09 14.50 3.73
C LYS A 165 -6.87 15.57 2.97
N LYS A 166 -7.92 16.15 3.56
CA LYS A 166 -8.78 17.20 2.96
C LYS A 166 -9.54 16.74 1.70
N HIS A 167 -9.82 15.45 1.56
CA HIS A 167 -10.61 14.89 0.46
C HIS A 167 -12.08 14.66 0.85
N LEU A 168 -12.71 15.66 1.46
CA LEU A 168 -14.08 15.56 2.01
C LEU A 168 -15.14 15.26 0.93
N LYS A 169 -14.98 15.81 -0.28
CA LYS A 169 -15.89 15.55 -1.40
C LYS A 169 -15.95 14.06 -1.79
N ILE A 170 -14.85 13.32 -1.67
CA ILE A 170 -14.82 11.88 -1.95
C ILE A 170 -15.70 11.14 -0.94
N LEU A 171 -15.57 11.48 0.34
CA LEU A 171 -16.33 10.85 1.42
C LEU A 171 -17.83 11.14 1.31
N ALA A 172 -18.21 12.34 0.85
CA ALA A 172 -19.61 12.70 0.65
C ALA A 172 -20.29 11.91 -0.49
N LEU A 173 -19.52 11.45 -1.48
CA LEU A 173 -20.02 10.71 -2.65
C LEU A 173 -19.81 9.20 -2.56
N ALA A 174 -19.18 8.73 -1.49
CA ALA A 174 -18.88 7.32 -1.27
C ALA A 174 -20.11 6.56 -0.76
N GLU A 175 -20.28 5.34 -1.25
CA GLU A 175 -21.37 4.45 -0.84
C GLU A 175 -21.20 3.91 0.59
N HIS A 176 -19.97 3.56 0.98
CA HIS A 176 -19.67 3.02 2.30
C HIS A 176 -18.33 3.54 2.82
N ILE A 177 -18.28 3.92 4.10
CA ILE A 177 -17.08 4.48 4.75
C ILE A 177 -16.56 3.48 5.80
N VAL A 178 -15.24 3.27 5.84
CA VAL A 178 -14.55 2.35 6.77
C VAL A 178 -13.44 3.05 7.57
#